data_AF-A0A6F8YFY1-F1
#
_entry.id   AF-A0A6F8YFY1-F1
#
_cell.length_a   1.000
_cell.length_b   1.000
_cell.length_c   1.000
_cell.angle_alpha   90.00
_cell.angle_beta   90.00
_cell.angle_gamma   90.00
#
_symmetry.space_group_name_H-M   'P 1'
#
loop_
_entity.id
_entity.type
_entity.pdbx_description
1 polymer ?
#
loop_
_entity_poly.entity_id
_entity_poly.type
_entity_poly.pdbx_seq_one_letter_code
_entity_poly.pdbx_strand_id
1 'polypeptide(L)' 'MGAAGRPGRPDLDARVRERLDEQVRSAAEWRDQINTYFFRKSGVPDAKGRTIY' A
#
# COMPACT_ATOMS: atom_id res chain seq x y z
N MET A 1 1.70 -31.50 -18.73
CA MET A 1 0.33 -30.95 -18.88
C MET A 1 0.42 -29.47 -18.53
N GLY A 2 0.80 -28.64 -19.52
CA GLY A 2 1.04 -27.21 -19.30
C GLY A 2 -0.29 -26.47 -19.20
N ALA A 3 -0.48 -25.72 -18.12
CA ALA A 3 -1.58 -24.78 -18.02
C ALA A 3 -1.37 -23.72 -19.09
N ALA A 4 -2.11 -23.83 -20.21
CA ALA A 4 -2.18 -22.77 -21.20
C ALA A 4 -2.75 -21.53 -20.48
N GLY A 5 -1.87 -20.56 -20.23
CA GLY A 5 -2.27 -19.25 -19.73
C GLY A 5 -3.33 -18.68 -20.67
N ARG A 6 -4.50 -18.32 -20.12
CA ARG A 6 -5.51 -17.56 -20.86
C ARG A 6 -4.81 -16.38 -21.52
N PRO A 7 -5.08 -16.04 -22.80
CA PRO A 7 -4.54 -14.83 -23.38
C PRO A 7 -4.94 -13.66 -22.48
N GLY A 8 -3.93 -13.10 -21.80
CA GLY A 8 -4.11 -11.98 -20.89
C GLY A 8 -4.63 -10.83 -21.72
N ARG A 9 -5.79 -10.29 -21.35
CA ARG A 9 -6.25 -9.07 -21.99
C ARG A 9 -5.29 -7.95 -21.54
N PRO A 10 -4.51 -7.31 -22.42
CA PRO A 10 -3.46 -6.38 -22.01
C PRO A 10 -3.99 -5.17 -21.24
N ASP A 11 -5.25 -4.79 -21.53
CA ASP A 11 -6.01 -3.78 -20.81
C ASP A 11 -6.26 -4.15 -19.34
N LEU A 12 -6.37 -5.45 -19.03
CA LEU A 12 -6.54 -5.91 -17.66
C LEU A 12 -5.26 -5.77 -16.84
N ASP A 13 -4.09 -6.16 -17.38
CA ASP A 13 -2.81 -6.00 -16.66
C ASP A 13 -2.55 -4.53 -16.33
N ALA A 14 -2.67 -3.66 -17.33
CA ALA A 14 -2.46 -2.23 -17.16
C ALA A 14 -3.40 -1.63 -16.08
N ARG A 15 -4.69 -2.00 -16.11
CA ARG A 15 -5.67 -1.56 -15.11
C ARG A 15 -5.37 -2.10 -13.72
N VAL A 16 -4.94 -3.35 -13.60
CA VAL A 16 -4.56 -3.93 -12.29
C VAL A 16 -3.34 -3.20 -11.74
N ARG A 17 -2.33 -2.96 -12.56
CA ARG A 17 -1.12 -2.22 -12.17
C ARG A 17 -1.46 -0.82 -11.67
N GLU A 18 -2.27 -0.07 -12.40
CA GLU A 18 -2.72 1.27 -12.00
C GLU A 18 -3.41 1.23 -10.62
N ARG A 19 -4.27 0.25 -10.38
CA ARG A 19 -4.95 0.10 -9.08
C ARG A 19 -4.00 -0.29 -7.96
N LEU A 20 -2.99 -1.12 -8.25
CA LEU A 20 -1.98 -1.50 -7.25
C LEU A 20 -1.08 -0.32 -6.89
N ASP A 21 -0.68 0.50 -7.87
CA ASP A 21 0.11 1.72 -7.62
C ASP A 21 -0.67 2.70 -6.73
N GLU A 22 -1.97 2.89 -7.03
CA GLU A 22 -2.86 3.71 -6.23
C GLU A 22 -3.10 3.12 -4.82
N GLN A 23 -3.18 1.80 -4.69
CA GLN A 23 -3.26 1.13 -3.39
C GLN A 23 -2.00 1.38 -2.55
N VAL A 24 -0.80 1.33 -3.16
CA VAL A 24 0.46 1.62 -2.45
C VAL A 24 0.48 3.07 -1.98
N ARG A 25 0.09 4.03 -2.84
CA ARG A 25 -0.01 5.45 -2.48
C ARG A 25 -0.97 5.67 -1.32
N SER A 26 -2.20 5.15 -1.44
CA SER A 26 -3.24 5.26 -0.41
C SER A 26 -2.82 4.59 0.91
N ALA A 27 -2.19 3.42 0.86
CA ALA A 27 -1.73 2.72 2.05
C ALA A 27 -0.64 3.50 2.80
N ALA A 28 0.28 4.15 2.08
CA ALA A 28 1.30 5.02 2.68
C ALA A 28 0.67 6.24 3.36
N GLU A 29 -0.26 6.93 2.66
CA GLU A 29 -0.97 8.09 3.19
C GLU A 29 -1.75 7.74 4.48
N TRP A 30 -2.51 6.65 4.46
CA TRP A 30 -3.26 6.19 5.63
C TRP A 30 -2.35 5.77 6.79
N ARG A 31 -1.27 5.05 6.51
CA ARG A 31 -0.28 4.66 7.53
C ARG A 31 0.26 5.91 8.23
N ASP A 32 0.64 6.92 7.45
CA ASP A 32 1.25 8.12 8.00
C ASP A 32 0.21 8.91 8.81
N GLN A 33 -0.97 9.17 8.26
CA GLN A 33 -2.02 9.91 8.96
C GLN A 33 -2.40 9.31 10.31
N ILE A 34 -2.59 7.98 10.36
CA ILE A 34 -2.97 7.26 11.59
C ILE A 34 -1.82 7.23 12.59
N ASN A 35 -0.62 6.83 12.16
CA ASN A 35 0.53 6.73 13.06
C ASN A 35 0.89 8.09 13.65
N THR A 36 0.91 9.13 12.82
CA THR A 36 1.13 10.52 13.25
C THR A 36 0.11 10.96 14.29
N TYR A 37 -1.18 10.72 14.03
CA TYR A 37 -2.24 11.10 14.98
C TYR A 37 -2.04 10.41 16.33
N PHE A 38 -1.87 9.09 16.34
CA PHE A 38 -1.73 8.34 17.58
C PHE A 38 -0.43 8.65 18.30
N PHE A 39 0.67 8.88 17.58
CA PHE A 39 1.92 9.30 18.19
C PHE A 39 1.78 10.65 18.87
N ARG A 40 1.22 11.66 18.18
CA ARG A 40 0.99 13.00 18.76
C ARG A 40 0.05 12.97 19.96
N LYS A 41 -0.95 12.09 19.94
CA LYS A 41 -1.93 11.98 21.02
C LYS A 41 -1.44 11.19 22.22
N SER A 42 -0.70 10.10 22.00
CA SER A 42 -0.31 9.16 23.06
C SER A 42 1.12 9.37 23.58
N GLY A 43 2.01 9.94 22.75
CA GLY A 43 3.45 10.03 23.02
C GLY A 43 4.18 8.68 23.01
N VAL A 44 3.51 7.57 22.67
CA VAL A 44 4.12 6.23 22.68
C VAL A 44 4.99 6.06 21.43
N PRO A 45 6.31 5.85 21.57
CA PRO A 45 7.21 5.70 20.43
C PRO A 45 6.99 4.39 19.68
N ASP A 46 7.35 4.36 18.39
CA ASP A 46 7.36 3.12 17.62
C ASP A 46 8.44 2.15 18.15
N ALA A 47 8.04 0.91 18.42
CA ALA A 47 8.95 -0.10 18.97
C ALA A 47 10.13 -0.46 18.05
N LYS A 48 9.98 -0.24 16.73
CA LYS A 48 11.03 -0.48 15.74
C LYS A 48 11.79 0.79 15.35
N GLY A 49 11.48 1.94 15.97
CA GLY A 49 12.13 3.21 15.66
C GLY A 49 11.93 3.70 14.23
N ARG A 50 10.82 3.32 13.57
CA ARG A 50 10.51 3.80 12.21
C ARG A 50 10.10 5.26 12.24
N THR A 51 10.29 5.94 11.11
CA THR A 51 9.81 7.30 10.92
C THR A 51 8.29 7.38 11.04
N ILE A 52 7.82 8.25 11.93
CA ILE A 52 6.42 8.71 12.01
C ILE A 52 6.44 10.21 11.67
N TYR A 53 5.59 10.63 10.74
CA TYR A 53 5.52 12.02 10.25
C TYR A 53 4.62 12.92 11.15
#